data_AF-A0A1G9P1U8-F1
#
_entry.id   AF-A0A1G9P1U8-F1
#
_cell.length_a   1.000
_cell.length_b   1.000
_cell.length_c   1.000
_cell.angle_alpha   90.00
_cell.angle_beta   90.00
_cell.angle_gamma   90.00
#
_symmetry.space_group_name_H-M   'P 1'
#
loop_
_entity.id
_entity.type
_entity.pdbx_description
1 polymer ?
#
loop_
_entity_poly.entity_id
_entity_poly.type
_entity_poly.pdbx_seq_one_letter_code
_entity_poly.pdbx_strand_id
1 'polypeptide(L)'
;MANINLFSPLRIRGMALKNRIVVSPMKQFSAVNGKVGHWHIVHLGSRAVGGAGLIMEDERAWKIEDSIVLAGILKQIGVDLITASAGGFVILDKARVYPSYQVRFAEKIKAETGILSGAVGAITEAAQADEIIASGKADLAIVAREFLRDPYFPMHAAKILGANVEIPFQYKRAF
;
A
#
# COMPACT_ATOMS: atom_id res chain seq x y z
N MET A 1 -13.62 10.58 19.94
CA MET A 1 -12.38 9.90 19.52
C MET A 1 -12.14 10.25 18.06
N ALA A 2 -10.92 10.56 17.65
CA ALA A 2 -10.62 10.75 16.24
C ALA A 2 -11.00 9.47 15.46
N ASN A 3 -11.62 9.61 14.30
CA ASN A 3 -12.01 8.46 13.48
C ASN A 3 -10.73 7.91 12.83
N ILE A 4 -10.30 6.69 13.18
CA ILE A 4 -9.04 6.11 12.69
C ILE A 4 -9.32 5.41 11.35
N ASN A 5 -9.03 6.08 10.25
CA ASN A 5 -9.41 5.65 8.91
C ASN A 5 -8.51 4.52 8.38
N LEU A 6 -7.25 4.48 8.81
CA LEU A 6 -6.28 3.48 8.38
C LEU A 6 -6.70 2.04 8.68
N PHE A 7 -7.44 1.83 9.79
CA PHE A 7 -7.96 0.52 10.20
C PHE A 7 -9.43 0.31 9.86
N SER A 8 -10.03 1.22 9.09
CA SER A 8 -11.37 1.02 8.56
C SER A 8 -11.37 -0.05 7.46
N PRO A 9 -12.41 -0.92 7.38
CA PRO A 9 -12.50 -1.88 6.30
C PRO A 9 -12.71 -1.19 4.94
N LEU A 10 -12.24 -1.83 3.87
CA LEU A 10 -12.55 -1.45 2.48
C LEU A 10 -13.18 -2.64 1.76
N ARG A 11 -14.36 -2.43 1.19
CA ARG A 11 -14.95 -3.40 0.27
C ARG A 11 -14.51 -3.11 -1.16
N ILE A 12 -13.96 -4.12 -1.80
CA ILE A 12 -13.59 -4.13 -3.21
C ILE A 12 -14.37 -5.30 -3.82
N ARG A 13 -15.49 -5.01 -4.49
CA ARG A 13 -16.49 -6.00 -4.90
C ARG A 13 -16.93 -6.90 -3.74
N GLY A 14 -16.79 -8.23 -3.89
CA GLY A 14 -17.10 -9.23 -2.88
C GLY A 14 -15.98 -9.45 -1.86
N MET A 15 -14.82 -8.82 -2.03
CA MET A 15 -13.70 -8.92 -1.10
C MET A 15 -13.77 -7.79 -0.06
N ALA A 16 -13.62 -8.13 1.22
CA ALA A 16 -13.47 -7.16 2.29
C ALA A 16 -12.03 -7.17 2.79
N LEU A 17 -11.33 -6.05 2.62
CA LEU A 17 -10.06 -5.79 3.29
C LEU A 17 -10.35 -5.35 4.72
N LYS A 18 -9.64 -5.95 5.69
CA LYS A 18 -9.81 -5.67 7.11
C LYS A 18 -9.25 -4.31 7.55
N ASN A 19 -8.34 -3.72 6.77
CA ASN A 19 -7.75 -2.40 6.99
C ASN A 19 -7.27 -1.83 5.64
N ARG A 20 -6.73 -0.61 5.65
CA ARG A 20 -6.26 0.11 4.45
C ARG A 20 -4.77 -0.03 4.18
N ILE A 21 -4.05 -0.91 4.87
CA ILE A 21 -2.58 -1.05 4.76
C ILE A 21 -2.24 -2.18 3.80
N VAL A 22 -1.39 -1.89 2.81
CA VAL A 22 -0.93 -2.85 1.80
C VAL A 22 0.59 -2.89 1.74
N VAL A 23 1.15 -4.09 1.55
CA VAL A 23 2.59 -4.29 1.30
C VAL A 23 2.83 -4.12 -0.18
N SER A 24 3.72 -3.19 -0.53
CA SER A 24 4.18 -3.00 -1.91
C SER A 24 4.92 -4.25 -2.42
N PRO A 25 4.70 -4.70 -3.67
CA PRO A 25 5.53 -5.72 -4.29
C PRO A 25 6.99 -5.24 -4.39
N MET A 26 7.89 -5.98 -3.74
CA MET A 26 9.32 -5.68 -3.71
C MET A 26 10.10 -6.87 -4.26
N LYS A 27 10.91 -6.65 -5.31
CA LYS A 27 11.82 -7.68 -5.83
C LYS A 27 12.75 -8.15 -4.73
N GLN A 28 12.69 -9.44 -4.40
CA GLN A 28 13.53 -10.07 -3.37
C GLN A 28 14.82 -10.69 -3.94
N PHE A 29 14.90 -10.91 -5.27
CA PHE A 29 16.03 -11.57 -5.94
C PHE A 29 16.46 -12.91 -5.31
N SER A 30 15.53 -13.61 -4.63
CA SER A 30 15.82 -14.84 -3.88
C SER A 30 15.27 -16.10 -4.52
N ALA A 31 14.65 -16.00 -5.69
CA ALA A 31 14.14 -17.15 -6.43
C ALA A 31 15.29 -17.89 -7.12
N VAL A 32 15.37 -19.20 -6.91
CA VAL A 32 16.34 -20.07 -7.60
C VAL A 32 15.60 -20.72 -8.77
N ASN A 33 16.07 -20.51 -10.00
CA ASN A 33 15.42 -20.99 -11.23
C ASN A 33 13.94 -20.58 -11.35
N GLY A 34 13.60 -19.36 -10.90
CA GLY A 34 12.23 -18.83 -10.92
C GLY A 34 11.27 -19.49 -9.92
N LYS A 35 11.78 -20.37 -9.03
CA LYS A 35 10.95 -21.07 -8.04
C LYS A 35 10.94 -20.33 -6.69
N VAL A 36 9.76 -20.32 -6.08
CA VAL A 36 9.53 -19.89 -4.70
C VAL A 36 10.29 -20.82 -3.74
N GLY A 37 10.93 -20.24 -2.72
CA GLY A 37 11.72 -20.97 -1.72
C GLY A 37 11.48 -20.41 -0.31
N HIS A 38 12.14 -20.98 0.70
CA HIS A 38 11.96 -20.64 2.13
C HIS A 38 11.97 -19.13 2.41
N TRP A 39 12.84 -18.37 1.75
CA TRP A 39 12.88 -16.92 1.87
C TRP A 39 11.53 -16.27 1.57
N HIS A 40 10.85 -16.66 0.49
CA HIS A 40 9.58 -16.08 0.07
C HIS A 40 8.45 -16.45 1.03
N ILE A 41 8.46 -17.66 1.59
CA ILE A 41 7.47 -18.12 2.56
C ILE A 41 7.59 -17.33 3.87
N VAL A 42 8.81 -17.20 4.40
CA VAL A 42 9.07 -16.39 5.61
C VAL A 42 8.83 -14.91 5.33
N HIS A 43 9.24 -14.44 4.15
CA HIS A 43 9.10 -13.04 3.75
C HIS A 43 7.64 -12.65 3.60
N LEU A 44 6.90 -13.30 2.71
CA LEU A 44 5.50 -12.99 2.44
C LEU A 44 4.59 -13.43 3.61
N GLY A 45 4.91 -14.54 4.29
CA GLY A 45 4.16 -15.03 5.44
C GLY A 45 4.18 -14.07 6.62
N SER A 46 5.32 -13.49 6.96
CA SER A 46 5.39 -12.49 8.05
C SER A 46 4.58 -11.22 7.74
N ARG A 47 4.54 -10.79 6.48
CA ARG A 47 3.73 -9.64 6.02
C ARG A 47 2.24 -9.98 5.86
N ALA A 48 1.91 -11.21 5.51
CA ALA A 48 0.53 -11.69 5.42
C ALA A 48 -0.10 -11.87 6.81
N VAL A 49 0.64 -12.41 7.78
CA VAL A 49 0.28 -12.36 9.21
C VAL A 49 0.12 -10.91 9.66
N GLY A 50 0.93 -9.99 9.12
CA GLY A 50 0.80 -8.54 9.24
C GLY A 50 -0.40 -7.91 8.51
N GLY A 51 -1.06 -8.59 7.55
CA GLY A 51 -2.37 -8.20 7.01
C GLY A 51 -2.44 -7.48 5.65
N ALA A 52 -1.51 -7.67 4.71
CA ALA A 52 -1.46 -6.92 3.43
C ALA A 52 -2.09 -7.57 2.17
N GLY A 53 -2.50 -6.77 1.15
CA GLY A 53 -3.03 -7.26 -0.14
C GLY A 53 -2.84 -6.40 -1.42
N LEU A 54 -2.13 -6.96 -2.42
CA LEU A 54 -2.11 -6.80 -3.91
C LEU A 54 -1.39 -5.60 -4.65
N ILE A 55 -1.17 -5.74 -5.98
CA ILE A 55 0.02 -5.45 -6.88
C ILE A 55 -0.12 -4.21 -7.84
N MET A 56 1.00 -3.71 -8.46
CA MET A 56 1.24 -2.36 -9.07
C MET A 56 1.79 -2.30 -10.53
N GLU A 57 1.70 -1.13 -11.23
CA GLU A 57 2.10 -0.81 -12.64
C GLU A 57 3.19 0.34 -12.79
N ASP A 58 3.76 0.58 -14.00
CA ASP A 58 5.09 1.20 -14.34
C ASP A 58 5.08 2.49 -15.22
N GLU A 59 6.21 3.21 -15.30
CA GLU A 59 6.44 4.44 -16.11
C GLU A 59 7.81 4.45 -16.85
N ARG A 60 7.79 4.42 -18.19
CA ARG A 60 8.76 5.09 -19.08
C ARG A 60 8.15 5.19 -20.49
N ALA A 61 7.88 6.43 -20.93
CA ALA A 61 7.04 6.89 -22.06
C ALA A 61 5.60 7.31 -21.70
N TRP A 62 5.25 7.25 -20.42
CA TRP A 62 3.90 7.37 -19.91
C TRP A 62 3.78 8.57 -18.94
N LYS A 63 2.79 9.45 -19.14
CA LYS A 63 2.50 10.60 -18.26
C LYS A 63 1.33 10.27 -17.33
N ILE A 64 1.15 11.08 -16.29
CA ILE A 64 0.00 10.94 -15.38
C ILE A 64 -1.34 11.09 -16.12
N GLU A 65 -1.39 11.91 -17.17
CA GLU A 65 -2.54 12.05 -18.06
C GLU A 65 -2.88 10.73 -18.77
N ASP A 66 -1.86 10.00 -19.24
CA ASP A 66 -2.03 8.68 -19.86
C ASP A 66 -2.56 7.67 -18.83
N SER A 67 -2.05 7.72 -17.59
CA SER A 67 -2.54 6.88 -16.47
C SER A 67 -4.00 7.14 -16.14
N ILE A 68 -4.47 8.39 -16.20
CA ILE A 68 -5.87 8.74 -15.96
C ILE A 68 -6.76 8.11 -17.04
N VAL A 69 -6.38 8.24 -18.32
CA VAL A 69 -7.11 7.64 -19.44
C VAL A 69 -7.18 6.12 -19.30
N LEU A 70 -6.03 5.48 -19.05
CA LEU A 70 -5.97 4.02 -18.85
C LEU A 70 -6.79 3.58 -17.63
N ALA A 71 -6.68 4.28 -16.50
CA ALA A 71 -7.45 3.98 -15.30
C ALA A 71 -8.97 4.03 -15.55
N GLY A 72 -9.44 5.02 -16.34
CA GLY A 72 -10.82 5.10 -16.78
C GLY A 72 -11.27 3.88 -17.60
N ILE A 73 -10.45 3.45 -18.57
CA ILE A 73 -10.70 2.26 -19.40
C ILE A 73 -10.70 0.98 -18.53
N LEU A 74 -9.69 0.83 -17.69
CA LEU A 74 -9.53 -0.32 -16.80
C LEU A 74 -10.73 -0.46 -15.84
N LYS A 75 -11.23 0.64 -15.30
CA LYS A 75 -12.47 0.66 -14.50
C LYS A 75 -13.67 0.10 -15.27
N GLN A 76 -13.85 0.48 -16.54
CA GLN A 76 -14.98 0.01 -17.37
C GLN A 76 -14.94 -1.51 -17.63
N ILE A 77 -13.75 -2.10 -17.72
CA ILE A 77 -13.57 -3.54 -17.93
C ILE A 77 -13.43 -4.33 -16.62
N GLY A 78 -13.61 -3.66 -15.48
CA GLY A 78 -13.69 -4.29 -14.18
C GLY A 78 -12.35 -4.41 -13.44
N VAL A 79 -11.48 -3.42 -13.53
CA VAL A 79 -10.43 -3.21 -12.52
C VAL A 79 -11.01 -2.43 -11.34
N ASP A 80 -10.75 -2.91 -10.13
CA ASP A 80 -11.36 -2.35 -8.92
C ASP A 80 -10.46 -1.43 -8.10
N LEU A 81 -9.15 -1.48 -8.33
CA LEU A 81 -8.15 -0.73 -7.59
C LEU A 81 -6.94 -0.49 -8.49
N ILE A 82 -6.45 0.75 -8.48
CA ILE A 82 -5.17 1.12 -9.11
C ILE A 82 -4.24 1.70 -8.06
N THR A 83 -2.95 1.56 -8.30
CA THR A 83 -1.88 2.08 -7.47
C THR A 83 -0.92 2.84 -8.36
N ALA A 84 -0.59 4.06 -7.94
CA ALA A 84 0.19 4.97 -8.75
C ALA A 84 1.61 5.07 -8.19
N SER A 85 2.60 4.58 -8.96
CA SER A 85 3.99 4.62 -8.57
C SER A 85 4.93 4.98 -9.72
N ALA A 86 5.77 5.97 -9.48
CA ALA A 86 6.88 6.38 -10.34
C ALA A 86 8.25 5.84 -9.84
N GLY A 87 8.27 4.93 -8.85
CA GLY A 87 9.50 4.53 -8.18
C GLY A 87 9.65 3.04 -7.90
N GLY A 88 10.61 2.41 -8.58
CA GLY A 88 10.98 1.00 -8.35
C GLY A 88 11.93 0.40 -9.40
N PHE A 89 11.94 0.92 -10.63
CA PHE A 89 12.70 0.34 -11.76
C PHE A 89 13.69 1.30 -12.45
N VAL A 90 13.67 2.58 -12.09
CA VAL A 90 14.64 3.61 -12.49
C VAL A 90 15.59 3.90 -11.34
N ILE A 91 16.84 4.26 -11.66
CA ILE A 91 17.71 4.95 -10.69
C ILE A 91 17.00 6.27 -10.34
N LEU A 92 16.34 6.27 -9.19
CA LEU A 92 15.66 7.44 -8.67
C LEU A 92 16.69 8.37 -8.05
N ASP A 93 16.70 9.62 -8.50
CA ASP A 93 17.43 10.67 -7.81
C ASP A 93 16.92 10.78 -6.37
N LYS A 94 17.80 10.51 -5.40
CA LYS A 94 17.46 10.55 -3.97
C LYS A 94 16.99 11.95 -3.55
N ALA A 95 17.41 13.01 -4.23
CA ALA A 95 16.95 14.37 -3.96
C ALA A 95 15.45 14.56 -4.22
N ARG A 96 14.82 13.67 -5.00
CA ARG A 96 13.39 13.69 -5.32
C ARG A 96 12.53 12.80 -4.43
N VAL A 97 13.13 12.16 -3.42
CA VAL A 97 12.44 11.26 -2.49
C VAL A 97 12.26 11.93 -1.14
N TYR A 98 11.03 12.31 -0.83
CA TYR A 98 10.61 12.88 0.46
C TYR A 98 9.31 12.19 0.92
N PRO A 99 8.88 12.34 2.18
CA PRO A 99 7.65 11.70 2.66
C PRO A 99 6.45 11.99 1.75
N SER A 100 5.69 10.95 1.39
CA SER A 100 4.47 11.07 0.56
C SER A 100 4.67 11.62 -0.87
N TYR A 101 5.90 11.66 -1.40
CA TYR A 101 6.20 12.34 -2.67
C TYR A 101 5.43 11.86 -3.91
N GLN A 102 4.77 10.71 -3.85
CA GLN A 102 3.97 10.17 -4.95
C GLN A 102 2.46 10.14 -4.66
N VAL A 103 2.01 10.53 -3.46
CA VAL A 103 0.58 10.52 -3.07
C VAL A 103 -0.27 11.33 -4.05
N ARG A 104 0.27 12.44 -4.56
CA ARG A 104 -0.41 13.30 -5.56
C ARG A 104 -0.87 12.56 -6.82
N PHE A 105 -0.19 11.47 -7.20
CA PHE A 105 -0.58 10.71 -8.40
C PHE A 105 -1.83 9.87 -8.13
N ALA A 106 -1.86 9.18 -6.98
CA ALA A 106 -3.03 8.42 -6.55
C ALA A 106 -4.25 9.34 -6.32
N GLU A 107 -4.02 10.52 -5.77
CA GLU A 107 -5.04 11.56 -5.58
C GLU A 107 -5.60 12.05 -6.92
N LYS A 108 -4.73 12.44 -7.86
CA LYS A 108 -5.15 12.92 -9.18
C LYS A 108 -5.93 11.86 -9.95
N ILE A 109 -5.44 10.62 -10.02
CA ILE A 109 -6.15 9.52 -10.71
C ILE A 109 -7.53 9.28 -10.07
N LYS A 110 -7.61 9.25 -8.75
CA LYS A 110 -8.88 9.07 -8.04
C LYS A 110 -9.86 10.20 -8.32
N ALA A 111 -9.43 11.45 -8.22
CA ALA A 111 -10.27 12.61 -8.44
C ALA A 111 -10.86 12.64 -9.86
N GLU A 112 -10.05 12.27 -10.86
CA GLU A 112 -10.43 12.38 -12.29
C GLU A 112 -11.22 11.18 -12.80
N THR A 113 -11.09 10.00 -12.18
CA THR A 113 -11.72 8.75 -12.68
C THR A 113 -12.75 8.15 -11.73
N GLY A 114 -12.71 8.55 -10.46
CA GLY A 114 -13.44 7.93 -9.37
C GLY A 114 -13.11 6.43 -9.18
N ILE A 115 -11.97 5.95 -9.66
CA ILE A 115 -11.48 4.60 -9.34
C ILE A 115 -10.87 4.59 -7.95
N LEU A 116 -10.96 3.48 -7.22
CA LEU A 116 -10.23 3.35 -5.95
C LEU A 116 -8.74 3.41 -6.22
N SER A 117 -8.02 4.20 -5.40
CA SER A 117 -6.58 4.38 -5.56
C SER A 117 -5.78 3.97 -4.32
N GLY A 118 -4.58 3.43 -4.54
CA GLY A 118 -3.59 3.19 -3.50
C GLY A 118 -2.41 4.14 -3.65
N ALA A 119 -2.02 4.81 -2.56
CA ALA A 119 -0.85 5.68 -2.53
C ALA A 119 0.38 4.95 -2.03
N VAL A 120 1.51 5.13 -2.71
CA VAL A 120 2.84 4.68 -2.28
C VAL A 120 3.80 5.88 -2.18
N GLY A 121 5.03 5.63 -1.74
CA GLY A 121 6.12 6.61 -1.84
C GLY A 121 6.50 7.21 -0.49
N ALA A 122 7.49 6.60 0.16
CA ALA A 122 8.01 7.03 1.46
C ALA A 122 6.91 7.24 2.52
N ILE A 123 5.98 6.28 2.60
CA ILE A 123 5.03 6.15 3.69
C ILE A 123 5.70 5.29 4.77
N THR A 124 6.02 5.89 5.92
CA THR A 124 6.75 5.24 7.03
C THR A 124 6.08 5.42 8.37
N GLU A 125 5.25 6.45 8.55
CA GLU A 125 4.62 6.76 9.84
C GLU A 125 3.13 6.40 9.86
N ALA A 126 2.64 5.98 11.03
CA ALA A 126 1.23 5.64 11.23
C ALA A 126 0.30 6.84 10.97
N ALA A 127 0.64 8.01 11.53
CA ALA A 127 -0.13 9.24 11.35
C ALA A 127 -0.13 9.71 9.88
N GLN A 128 1.01 9.55 9.19
CA GLN A 128 1.11 9.85 7.75
C GLN A 128 0.17 8.95 6.94
N ALA A 129 0.18 7.64 7.20
CA ALA A 129 -0.67 6.68 6.51
C ALA A 129 -2.16 6.95 6.80
N ASP A 130 -2.53 7.25 8.04
CA ASP A 130 -3.91 7.58 8.42
C ASP A 130 -4.39 8.86 7.75
N GLU A 131 -3.57 9.92 7.73
CA GLU A 131 -3.90 11.19 7.09
C GLU A 131 -4.14 11.06 5.59
N ILE A 132 -3.37 10.20 4.88
CA ILE A 132 -3.59 9.93 3.45
C ILE A 132 -5.00 9.38 3.20
N ILE A 133 -5.50 8.52 4.09
CA ILE A 133 -6.85 7.96 3.98
C ILE A 133 -7.89 8.97 4.46
N ALA A 134 -7.66 9.63 5.60
CA ALA A 134 -8.57 10.58 6.22
C ALA A 134 -8.87 11.77 5.31
N SER A 135 -7.85 12.27 4.60
CA SER A 135 -7.98 13.36 3.64
C SER A 135 -8.57 12.94 2.28
N GLY A 136 -8.84 11.64 2.08
CA GLY A 136 -9.41 11.11 0.84
C GLY A 136 -8.43 11.00 -0.33
N LYS A 137 -7.15 11.34 -0.14
CA LYS A 137 -6.10 11.31 -1.17
C LYS A 137 -5.88 9.92 -1.77
N ALA A 138 -6.12 8.86 -1.00
CA ALA A 138 -6.16 7.49 -1.48
C ALA A 138 -7.10 6.62 -0.64
N ASP A 139 -7.50 5.47 -1.17
CA ASP A 139 -8.30 4.46 -0.47
C ASP A 139 -7.44 3.45 0.29
N LEU A 140 -6.18 3.30 -0.11
CA LEU A 140 -5.19 2.40 0.50
C LEU A 140 -3.83 3.09 0.67
N ALA A 141 -3.15 2.76 1.76
CA ALA A 141 -1.77 3.14 2.05
C ALA A 141 -0.84 1.97 1.72
N ILE A 142 -0.05 2.11 0.67
CA ILE A 142 0.88 1.09 0.18
C ILE A 142 2.27 1.38 0.74
N VAL A 143 2.69 0.53 1.65
CA VAL A 143 3.93 0.65 2.41
C VAL A 143 4.96 -0.33 1.83
N ALA A 144 6.16 0.16 1.54
CA ALA A 144 7.22 -0.62 0.90
C ALA A 144 8.34 -0.96 1.88
N ARG A 145 9.44 -0.19 1.82
CA ARG A 145 10.64 -0.40 2.63
C ARG A 145 10.39 -0.40 4.14
N GLU A 146 9.32 0.21 4.62
CA GLU A 146 8.98 0.13 6.04
C GLU A 146 8.61 -1.30 6.46
N PHE A 147 7.91 -2.06 5.63
CA PHE A 147 7.68 -3.50 5.89
C PHE A 147 8.95 -4.36 5.81
N LEU A 148 10.05 -3.84 5.26
CA LEU A 148 11.36 -4.51 5.32
C LEU A 148 12.04 -4.26 6.67
N ARG A 149 11.83 -3.08 7.27
CA ARG A 149 12.37 -2.70 8.58
C ARG A 149 11.54 -3.25 9.73
N ASP A 150 10.22 -3.16 9.58
CA ASP A 150 9.22 -3.54 10.57
C ASP A 150 8.10 -4.36 9.90
N PRO A 151 8.16 -5.70 9.94
CA PRO A 151 7.09 -6.54 9.42
C PRO A 151 5.77 -6.42 10.21
N TYR A 152 5.81 -5.87 11.43
CA TYR A 152 4.65 -5.66 12.31
C TYR A 152 4.16 -4.21 12.33
N PHE A 153 4.56 -3.39 11.35
CA PHE A 153 4.13 -2.01 11.19
C PHE A 153 2.63 -1.79 11.46
N PRO A 154 1.69 -2.62 10.96
CA PRO A 154 0.26 -2.44 11.26
C PRO A 154 -0.09 -2.55 12.75
N MET A 155 0.57 -3.41 13.52
CA MET A 155 0.32 -3.55 14.97
C MET A 155 0.88 -2.36 15.74
N HIS A 156 2.08 -1.90 15.39
CA HIS A 156 2.65 -0.69 15.98
C HIS A 156 1.84 0.56 15.60
N ALA A 157 1.40 0.66 14.35
CA ALA A 157 0.53 1.74 13.88
C ALA A 157 -0.81 1.75 14.62
N ALA A 158 -1.41 0.58 14.87
CA ALA A 158 -2.63 0.48 15.67
C ALA A 158 -2.42 1.00 17.09
N LYS A 159 -1.30 0.62 17.73
CA LYS A 159 -0.94 1.10 19.06
C LYS A 159 -0.72 2.61 19.11
N ILE A 160 -0.01 3.17 18.12
CA ILE A 160 0.26 4.61 18.01
C ILE A 160 -1.05 5.41 17.80
N LEU A 161 -1.94 4.91 16.94
CA LEU A 161 -3.20 5.59 16.62
C LEU A 161 -4.32 5.30 17.63
N GLY A 162 -4.13 4.34 18.54
CA GLY A 162 -5.16 3.91 19.48
C GLY A 162 -6.26 3.05 18.84
N ALA A 163 -5.97 2.39 17.73
CA ALA A 163 -6.92 1.51 17.04
C ALA A 163 -6.99 0.14 17.72
N ASN A 164 -8.21 -0.39 17.89
CA ASN A 164 -8.41 -1.75 18.37
C ASN A 164 -8.31 -2.73 17.20
N VAL A 165 -7.23 -3.51 17.15
CA VAL A 165 -6.99 -4.52 16.12
C VAL A 165 -6.82 -5.90 16.74
N GLU A 166 -7.23 -6.95 16.01
CA GLU A 166 -7.01 -8.31 16.47
C GLU A 166 -5.51 -8.66 16.42
N ILE A 167 -4.96 -8.99 17.59
CA ILE A 167 -3.58 -9.45 17.73
C ILE A 167 -3.57 -10.98 17.78
N PRO A 168 -2.73 -11.67 16.97
CA PRO A 168 -2.56 -13.12 17.04
C PRO A 168 -2.32 -13.57 18.48
N PHE A 169 -2.97 -14.66 18.89
CA PHE A 169 -2.97 -15.12 20.28
C PHE A 169 -1.56 -15.23 20.89
N GLN A 170 -0.63 -15.76 20.11
CA GLN A 170 0.78 -15.95 20.47
C GLN A 170 1.51 -14.63 20.77
N TYR A 171 1.05 -13.51 20.23
CA TYR A 171 1.68 -12.19 20.36
C TYR A 171 0.98 -11.28 21.38
N LYS A 172 -0.18 -11.67 21.91
CA LYS A 172 -0.96 -10.84 22.84
C LYS A 172 -0.19 -10.35 24.07
N ARG A 173 0.81 -11.10 24.55
CA ARG A 173 1.63 -10.70 25.71
C ARG A 173 2.70 -9.67 25.38
N ALA A 174 3.00 -9.47 24.10
CA ALA A 174 4.07 -8.58 23.63
C ALA A 174 3.57 -7.18 23.23
N PHE A 175 2.26 -7.00 23.02
CA PHE A 175 1.68 -5.77 22.46
C PHE A 175 0.76 -5.05 23.44
#